data_AF-A0A554L680-F1
#
_entry.id   AF-A0A554L680-F1
#
_cell.length_a   1.000
_cell.length_b   1.000
_cell.length_c   1.000
_cell.angle_alpha   90.00
_cell.angle_beta   90.00
_cell.angle_gamma   90.00
#
_symmetry.space_group_name_H-M   'P 1'
#
loop_
_entity.id
_entity.type
_entity.pdbx_description
1 polymer ?
#
loop_
_entity_poly.entity_id
_entity_poly.type
_entity_poly.pdbx_seq_one_letter_code
_entity_poly.pdbx_strand_id
1 'polypeptide(L)'
;MKLKTNLFLITAFILFLIGVYASPAVFGATGGLSEDEVSKKYGFTFPVGELNNCATVAECGNYCEKDGNLPQCMAFVKKYQITKDDVLTFTIDELGNCQMGSDCRNFCNRDENITQCIDFADKYDLLSTSNLELAQKFNKAVGSGGGPGSCKSLEQCDRYCDDSSHTNECLDYVGKKDLLPNEELNRVRKVAEGFRQGIETPGHCRDYTQCHAYCSEPGHINECTTYGSKVGYFSGEQATEAKKFSSSVSQGTSPGGCKSKEECEQYCANATHKEKCSDFAQSQGYLSKEDAEAIKKYGGAGPGGCKSKVECEAYCNNPSNQNACLQFAKENGISVSFNGPGGCSDEASCTEYCKKNPSDSECQKMMSQYGGMKGPGGCSDEASCKEYCMKNQSDGECQKMMEQYGGGMPTGPGGCTDVASCTSYCKSNPKDSECAQYAGQYGGGSSGEQDQGKQQNQQPQQPTQSPQ
;
A
#
# COMPACT_ATOMS: atom_id res chain seq x y z
N MET A 1 44.39 26.32 -3.59
CA MET A 1 45.44 26.66 -4.59
C MET A 1 46.70 25.81 -4.35
N LYS A 2 46.65 24.49 -4.61
CA LYS A 2 47.82 23.59 -4.79
C LYS A 2 47.46 22.35 -5.64
N LEU A 3 46.48 22.51 -6.56
CA LEU A 3 46.01 21.42 -7.44
C LEU A 3 46.58 21.51 -8.87
N LYS A 4 47.31 22.58 -9.22
CA LYS A 4 47.89 22.78 -10.56
C LYS A 4 49.35 22.34 -10.71
N THR A 5 50.04 22.01 -9.62
CA THR A 5 51.47 21.63 -9.65
C THR A 5 51.70 20.12 -9.76
N ASN A 6 50.75 19.28 -9.34
CA ASN A 6 50.87 17.82 -9.46
C ASN A 6 50.45 17.29 -10.85
N LEU A 7 49.71 18.07 -11.63
CA LEU A 7 49.28 17.71 -12.98
C LEU A 7 50.42 17.76 -14.02
N PHE A 8 51.50 18.51 -13.72
CA PHE A 8 52.68 18.65 -14.59
C PHE A 8 53.78 17.61 -14.32
N LEU A 9 53.77 16.98 -13.14
CA LEU A 9 54.74 15.93 -12.77
C LEU A 9 54.24 14.52 -13.10
N ILE A 10 52.92 14.30 -13.12
CA ILE A 10 52.33 13.01 -13.53
C ILE A 10 52.39 12.83 -15.06
N THR A 11 52.27 13.91 -15.83
CA THR A 11 52.38 13.88 -17.30
C THR A 11 53.79 13.60 -17.80
N ALA A 12 54.84 13.93 -17.03
CA ALA A 12 56.24 13.58 -17.34
C ALA A 12 56.61 12.14 -16.96
N PHE A 13 55.92 11.53 -15.98
CA PHE A 13 56.14 10.14 -15.56
C PHE A 13 55.42 9.14 -16.48
N ILE A 14 54.29 9.55 -17.07
CA ILE A 14 53.52 8.75 -18.04
C ILE A 14 54.23 8.62 -19.39
N LEU A 15 55.12 9.54 -19.77
CA LEU A 15 55.88 9.44 -21.03
C LEU A 15 57.21 8.65 -20.91
N PHE A 16 57.65 8.31 -19.70
CA PHE A 16 58.89 7.54 -19.48
C PHE A 16 58.65 6.04 -19.20
N LEU A 17 57.42 5.62 -18.92
CA LEU A 17 57.05 4.21 -18.75
C LEU A 17 56.41 3.58 -20.01
N ILE A 18 56.13 4.36 -21.06
CA ILE A 18 55.64 3.88 -22.37
C ILE A 18 56.81 3.61 -23.34
N GLY A 19 57.98 3.28 -22.81
CA GLY A 19 59.17 2.93 -23.60
C GLY A 19 59.70 1.57 -23.16
N VAL A 20 59.61 0.59 -24.06
CA VAL A 20 60.20 -0.76 -23.98
C VAL A 20 59.31 -1.81 -23.29
N TYR A 21 58.33 -2.33 -24.03
CA TYR A 21 58.31 -3.70 -24.54
C TYR A 21 57.10 -3.84 -25.49
N ALA A 22 57.32 -3.49 -26.76
CA ALA A 22 56.40 -3.86 -27.82
C ALA A 22 56.68 -5.32 -28.22
N SER A 23 55.69 -6.19 -28.00
CA SER A 23 55.47 -7.38 -28.82
C SER A 23 54.08 -7.25 -29.45
N PRO A 24 53.91 -7.44 -30.77
CA PRO A 24 52.63 -7.28 -31.43
C PRO A 24 51.80 -8.56 -31.28
N ALA A 25 50.86 -8.56 -30.35
CA ALA A 25 49.65 -9.37 -30.37
C ALA A 25 48.47 -8.37 -30.36
N VAL A 26 47.98 -7.97 -31.54
CA VAL A 26 46.74 -8.52 -32.12
C VAL A 26 45.62 -8.60 -31.08
N PHE A 27 44.66 -7.68 -31.22
CA PHE A 27 43.39 -7.60 -30.51
C PHE A 27 42.75 -8.99 -30.29
N GLY A 28 42.46 -9.34 -29.04
CA GLY A 28 41.76 -10.56 -28.67
C GLY A 28 41.99 -11.01 -27.22
N ALA A 29 41.67 -10.17 -26.23
CA ALA A 29 41.56 -10.63 -24.84
C ALA A 29 40.07 -10.83 -24.51
N THR A 30 39.59 -12.05 -24.76
CA THR A 30 38.35 -12.58 -24.16
C THR A 30 38.62 -12.85 -22.68
N GLY A 31 38.45 -11.85 -21.83
CA GLY A 31 38.76 -11.91 -20.40
C GLY A 31 37.56 -12.25 -19.52
N GLY A 32 36.77 -13.27 -19.85
CA GLY A 32 35.77 -13.84 -18.93
C GLY A 32 36.40 -14.95 -18.08
N LEU A 33 36.03 -15.05 -16.80
CA LEU A 33 36.35 -16.23 -15.99
C LEU A 33 35.65 -17.46 -16.58
N SER A 34 36.33 -18.60 -16.61
CA SER A 34 35.72 -19.89 -16.95
C SER A 34 34.71 -20.34 -15.88
N GLU A 35 33.78 -21.23 -16.24
CA GLU A 35 32.77 -21.78 -15.32
C GLU A 35 33.41 -22.36 -14.04
N ASP A 36 34.52 -23.08 -14.18
CA ASP A 36 35.26 -23.66 -13.05
C ASP A 36 35.85 -22.57 -12.13
N GLU A 37 36.33 -21.46 -12.70
CA GLU A 37 36.85 -20.33 -11.93
C GLU A 37 35.73 -19.59 -11.20
N VAL A 38 34.59 -19.38 -11.85
CA VAL A 38 33.40 -18.78 -11.25
C VAL A 38 32.86 -19.66 -10.12
N SER A 39 32.70 -20.96 -10.38
CA SER A 39 32.23 -21.94 -9.41
C SER A 39 33.12 -22.02 -8.18
N LYS A 40 34.44 -22.03 -8.39
CA LYS A 40 35.42 -22.07 -7.30
C LYS A 40 35.47 -20.76 -6.50
N LYS A 41 35.30 -19.62 -7.17
CA LYS A 41 35.33 -18.30 -6.54
C LYS A 41 34.09 -18.03 -5.70
N TYR A 42 32.92 -18.41 -6.20
CA TYR A 42 31.63 -18.06 -5.62
C TYR A 42 30.91 -19.20 -4.90
N GLY A 43 31.44 -20.42 -4.97
CA GLY A 43 30.92 -21.55 -4.18
C GLY A 43 29.59 -22.10 -4.68
N PHE A 44 29.34 -22.04 -5.99
CA PHE A 44 28.20 -22.70 -6.64
C PHE A 44 28.67 -23.53 -7.85
N THR A 45 27.83 -24.43 -8.35
CA THR A 45 28.17 -25.30 -9.50
C THR A 45 27.19 -25.08 -10.63
N PHE A 46 27.69 -25.15 -11.87
CA PHE A 46 26.84 -25.29 -13.05
C PHE A 46 26.35 -26.75 -13.19
N PRO A 47 25.14 -26.99 -13.73
CA PRO A 47 24.12 -25.99 -14.08
C PRO A 47 23.48 -25.34 -12.85
N VAL A 48 23.15 -24.06 -12.95
CA VAL A 48 22.58 -23.29 -11.82
C VAL A 48 21.07 -23.49 -11.79
N GLY A 49 20.61 -24.37 -10.91
CA GLY A 49 19.17 -24.69 -10.76
C GLY A 49 18.31 -23.46 -10.43
N GLU A 50 18.86 -22.52 -9.66
CA GLU A 50 18.21 -21.26 -9.28
C GLU A 50 18.04 -20.27 -10.44
N LEU A 51 18.66 -20.51 -11.60
CA LEU A 51 18.56 -19.67 -12.79
C LEU A 51 18.13 -20.53 -14.00
N ASN A 52 17.11 -21.36 -13.76
CA ASN A 52 16.52 -22.26 -14.76
C ASN A 52 17.52 -23.26 -15.37
N ASN A 53 18.38 -23.84 -14.53
CA ASN A 53 19.39 -24.83 -14.93
C ASN A 53 20.31 -24.35 -16.06
N CYS A 54 20.63 -23.06 -16.12
CA CYS A 54 21.62 -22.56 -17.07
C CYS A 54 22.97 -23.26 -16.85
N ALA A 55 23.55 -23.80 -17.91
CA ALA A 55 24.74 -24.66 -17.89
C ALA A 55 26.06 -23.90 -18.02
N THR A 56 26.00 -22.63 -18.44
CA THR A 56 27.18 -21.78 -18.65
C THR A 56 26.93 -20.38 -18.10
N VAL A 57 28.00 -19.60 -17.88
CA VAL A 57 27.89 -18.19 -17.47
C VAL A 57 27.02 -17.41 -18.47
N ALA A 58 27.22 -17.65 -19.77
CA ALA A 58 26.46 -17.03 -20.84
C ALA A 58 24.97 -17.42 -20.83
N GLU A 59 24.64 -18.69 -20.57
CA GLU A 59 23.25 -19.12 -20.45
C GLU A 59 22.56 -18.49 -19.23
N CYS A 60 23.28 -18.31 -18.12
CA CYS A 60 22.74 -17.64 -16.94
C CYS A 60 22.56 -16.14 -17.19
N GLY A 61 23.48 -15.51 -17.92
CA GLY A 61 23.33 -14.15 -18.44
C GLY A 61 22.06 -14.02 -19.28
N ASN A 62 21.92 -14.84 -20.32
CA ASN A 62 20.75 -14.86 -21.20
C ASN A 62 19.43 -15.16 -20.46
N TYR A 63 19.47 -15.96 -19.39
CA TYR A 63 18.31 -16.18 -18.54
C TYR A 63 17.92 -14.88 -17.82
N CYS A 64 18.90 -14.19 -17.27
CA CYS A 64 18.73 -12.98 -16.48
C CYS A 64 18.45 -11.71 -17.32
N GLU A 65 18.78 -11.74 -18.62
CA GLU A 65 18.40 -10.71 -19.60
C GLU A 65 16.92 -10.77 -20.02
N LYS A 66 16.22 -11.87 -19.74
CA LYS A 66 14.79 -11.99 -20.10
C LYS A 66 13.90 -11.25 -19.10
N ASP A 67 12.94 -10.52 -19.64
CA ASP A 67 11.88 -9.85 -18.88
C ASP A 67 11.27 -10.78 -17.82
N GLY A 68 11.20 -10.29 -16.58
CA GLY A 68 10.62 -11.01 -15.44
C GLY A 68 11.60 -11.91 -14.67
N ASN A 69 12.79 -12.21 -15.17
CA ASN A 69 13.77 -13.05 -14.47
C ASN A 69 14.71 -12.27 -13.53
N LEU A 70 14.74 -10.94 -13.68
CA LEU A 70 15.64 -10.05 -12.94
C LEU A 70 15.56 -10.20 -11.40
N PRO A 71 14.37 -10.33 -10.75
CA PRO A 71 14.30 -10.51 -9.30
C PRO A 71 15.02 -11.79 -8.81
N GLN A 72 14.88 -12.89 -9.55
CA GLN A 72 15.51 -14.17 -9.25
C GLN A 72 17.04 -14.09 -9.43
N CYS A 73 17.48 -13.35 -10.45
CA CYS A 73 18.89 -13.08 -10.70
C CYS A 73 19.53 -12.20 -9.63
N MET A 74 18.82 -11.17 -9.15
CA MET A 74 19.29 -10.32 -8.06
C MET A 74 19.37 -11.10 -6.73
N ALA A 75 18.41 -12.00 -6.47
CA ALA A 75 18.47 -12.90 -5.32
C ALA A 75 19.69 -13.82 -5.39
N PHE A 76 20.00 -14.36 -6.57
CA PHE A 76 21.18 -15.19 -6.81
C PHE A 76 22.49 -14.42 -6.58
N VAL A 77 22.64 -13.23 -7.17
CA VAL A 77 23.81 -12.35 -6.97
C VAL A 77 24.02 -12.01 -5.50
N LYS A 78 22.94 -11.67 -4.78
CA LYS A 78 23.00 -11.35 -3.34
C LYS A 78 23.42 -12.56 -2.50
N LYS A 79 22.89 -13.75 -2.82
CA LYS A 79 23.18 -15.00 -2.10
C LYS A 79 24.66 -15.38 -2.20
N TYR A 80 25.24 -15.26 -3.40
CA TYR A 80 26.63 -15.66 -3.66
C TYR A 80 27.63 -14.50 -3.59
N GLN A 81 27.17 -13.30 -3.22
CA GLN A 81 27.99 -12.09 -3.06
C GLN A 81 28.86 -11.82 -4.30
N ILE A 82 28.27 -12.00 -5.49
CA ILE A 82 28.99 -11.88 -6.75
C ILE A 82 29.42 -10.42 -6.94
N THR A 83 30.72 -10.19 -7.18
CA THR A 83 31.30 -8.85 -7.20
C THR A 83 31.30 -8.24 -8.60
N LYS A 84 31.34 -6.90 -8.63
CA LYS A 84 31.32 -6.04 -9.82
C LYS A 84 32.32 -6.45 -10.91
N ASP A 85 33.49 -6.94 -10.55
CA ASP A 85 34.57 -7.22 -11.51
C ASP A 85 34.37 -8.56 -12.26
N ASP A 86 33.45 -9.41 -11.80
CA ASP A 86 33.22 -10.75 -12.37
C ASP A 86 31.87 -10.91 -13.06
N VAL A 87 31.01 -9.88 -13.00
CA VAL A 87 29.71 -9.81 -13.70
C VAL A 87 29.85 -8.84 -14.87
N LEU A 88 30.60 -9.25 -15.89
CA LEU A 88 30.64 -8.52 -17.15
C LEU A 88 29.54 -9.07 -18.07
N THR A 89 28.63 -8.18 -18.48
CA THR A 89 27.51 -8.30 -19.44
C THR A 89 26.10 -8.54 -18.88
N PHE A 90 25.57 -7.60 -18.09
CA PHE A 90 24.11 -7.41 -17.95
C PHE A 90 23.71 -6.04 -18.49
N THR A 91 23.31 -5.93 -19.76
CA THR A 91 22.80 -4.66 -20.29
C THR A 91 21.34 -4.48 -19.94
N ILE A 92 21.01 -3.42 -19.20
CA ILE A 92 19.63 -2.95 -18.96
C ILE A 92 19.31 -1.94 -20.06
N ASP A 93 18.75 -2.42 -21.15
CA ASP A 93 18.36 -1.63 -22.33
C ASP A 93 17.41 -0.48 -21.96
N GLU A 94 16.47 -0.73 -21.05
CA GLU A 94 15.51 0.22 -20.50
C GLU A 94 16.16 1.38 -19.73
N LEU A 95 17.43 1.29 -19.34
CA LEU A 95 18.20 2.36 -18.68
C LEU A 95 19.41 2.76 -19.52
N GLY A 96 19.23 2.83 -20.84
CA GLY A 96 20.27 3.26 -21.77
C GLY A 96 21.37 2.23 -21.99
N ASN A 97 21.03 0.93 -21.90
CA ASN A 97 21.96 -0.20 -21.97
C ASN A 97 23.03 -0.16 -20.87
N CYS A 98 22.68 0.33 -19.67
CA CYS A 98 23.63 0.37 -18.57
C CYS A 98 23.99 -1.06 -18.13
N GLN A 99 25.27 -1.32 -17.87
CA GLN A 99 25.77 -2.68 -17.68
C GLN A 99 25.75 -3.16 -16.22
N MET A 100 25.74 -2.22 -15.27
CA MET A 100 25.88 -2.52 -13.85
C MET A 100 25.51 -1.34 -12.96
N GLY A 101 25.30 -1.57 -11.66
CA GLY A 101 24.75 -0.58 -10.73
C GLY A 101 25.45 0.78 -10.65
N SER A 102 26.74 0.92 -10.98
CA SER A 102 27.40 2.25 -11.06
C SER A 102 26.99 3.02 -12.31
N ASP A 103 26.86 2.32 -13.43
CA ASP A 103 26.62 2.93 -14.73
C ASP A 103 25.14 3.24 -14.88
N CYS A 104 24.28 2.37 -14.32
CA CYS A 104 22.85 2.64 -14.15
C CYS A 104 22.63 3.82 -13.20
N ARG A 105 23.41 3.93 -12.11
CA ARG A 105 23.36 5.11 -11.24
C ARG A 105 23.82 6.37 -11.98
N ASN A 106 24.89 6.29 -12.77
CA ASN A 106 25.33 7.43 -13.59
C ASN A 106 24.28 7.83 -14.65
N PHE A 107 23.56 6.85 -15.21
CA PHE A 107 22.45 7.09 -16.11
C PHE A 107 21.30 7.79 -15.37
N CYS A 108 20.89 7.27 -14.21
CA CYS A 108 19.79 7.79 -13.39
C CYS A 108 20.10 9.11 -12.68
N ASN A 109 21.37 9.45 -12.49
CA ASN A 109 21.79 10.73 -11.92
C ASN A 109 21.62 11.91 -12.90
N ARG A 110 21.19 11.66 -14.14
CA ARG A 110 20.87 12.71 -15.11
C ARG A 110 19.40 13.07 -15.04
N ASP A 111 19.11 14.36 -15.00
CA ASP A 111 17.75 14.88 -14.86
C ASP A 111 16.83 14.39 -15.99
N GLU A 112 17.35 14.29 -17.21
CA GLU A 112 16.60 13.78 -18.35
C GLU A 112 16.17 12.32 -18.22
N ASN A 113 16.84 11.54 -17.36
CA ASN A 113 16.64 10.11 -17.21
C ASN A 113 15.92 9.73 -15.91
N ILE A 114 15.74 10.67 -14.98
CA ILE A 114 15.23 10.35 -13.64
C ILE A 114 13.83 9.73 -13.66
N THR A 115 12.95 10.20 -14.56
CA THR A 115 11.60 9.63 -14.74
C THR A 115 11.67 8.18 -15.19
N GLN A 116 12.50 7.88 -16.19
CA GLN A 116 12.73 6.52 -16.69
C GLN A 116 13.27 5.60 -15.59
N CYS A 117 14.14 6.11 -14.72
CA CYS A 117 14.67 5.35 -13.59
C CYS A 117 13.65 5.12 -12.47
N ILE A 118 12.76 6.09 -12.21
CA ILE A 118 11.65 5.93 -11.27
C ILE A 118 10.66 4.89 -11.80
N ASP A 119 10.31 4.97 -13.09
CA ASP A 119 9.41 4.01 -13.74
C ASP A 119 10.00 2.59 -13.76
N PHE A 120 11.30 2.47 -14.01
CA PHE A 120 12.01 1.20 -13.91
C PHE A 120 12.01 0.66 -12.47
N ALA A 121 12.26 1.52 -11.48
CA ALA A 121 12.23 1.12 -10.08
C ALA A 121 10.84 0.68 -9.61
N ASP A 122 9.77 1.31 -10.10
CA ASP A 122 8.38 0.90 -9.88
C ASP A 122 8.10 -0.46 -10.52
N LYS A 123 8.39 -0.59 -11.83
CA LYS A 123 8.14 -1.82 -12.61
C LYS A 123 8.75 -3.07 -11.97
N TYR A 124 9.92 -2.92 -11.34
CA TYR A 124 10.66 -4.03 -10.76
C TYR A 124 10.68 -4.05 -9.22
N ASP A 125 9.80 -3.27 -8.57
CA ASP A 125 9.68 -3.19 -7.10
C ASP A 125 11.03 -2.94 -6.39
N LEU A 126 11.88 -2.09 -6.98
CA LEU A 126 13.22 -1.79 -6.46
C LEU A 126 13.19 -0.77 -5.32
N LEU A 127 12.07 -0.09 -5.14
CA LEU A 127 11.80 0.86 -4.07
C LEU A 127 10.49 0.48 -3.37
N SER A 128 10.42 0.71 -2.05
CA SER A 128 9.13 0.65 -1.36
C SER A 128 8.17 1.69 -1.94
N THR A 129 6.85 1.45 -1.81
CA THR A 129 5.81 2.40 -2.24
C THR A 129 6.06 3.81 -1.71
N SER A 130 6.49 3.94 -0.46
CA SER A 130 6.83 5.24 0.15
C SER A 130 8.00 5.94 -0.52
N ASN A 131 9.05 5.19 -0.89
CA ASN A 131 10.25 5.74 -1.54
C ASN A 131 9.97 6.09 -2.99
N LEU A 132 9.12 5.32 -3.67
CA LEU A 132 8.67 5.63 -5.01
C LEU A 132 7.83 6.90 -5.05
N GLU A 133 6.83 7.02 -4.18
CA GLU A 133 6.02 8.24 -4.04
C GLU A 133 6.88 9.47 -3.75
N LEU A 134 7.87 9.32 -2.86
CA LEU A 134 8.81 10.38 -2.53
C LEU A 134 9.65 10.79 -3.76
N ALA A 135 10.21 9.83 -4.49
CA ALA A 135 11.00 10.10 -5.70
C ALA A 135 10.17 10.80 -6.77
N GLN A 136 8.93 10.38 -6.98
CA GLN A 136 7.98 11.02 -7.90
C GLN A 136 7.64 12.46 -7.47
N LYS A 137 7.33 12.67 -6.18
CA LYS A 137 7.07 14.00 -5.61
C LYS A 137 8.28 14.92 -5.79
N PHE A 138 9.49 14.43 -5.50
CA PHE A 138 10.73 15.18 -5.65
C PHE A 138 10.98 15.59 -7.11
N ASN A 139 10.90 14.63 -8.04
CA ASN A 139 11.08 14.88 -9.48
C ASN A 139 10.10 15.95 -9.99
N LYS A 140 8.83 15.85 -9.60
CA LYS A 140 7.81 16.85 -9.92
C LYS A 140 8.11 18.22 -9.30
N ALA A 141 8.54 18.25 -8.04
CA ALA A 141 8.80 19.49 -7.31
C ALA A 141 9.96 20.30 -7.90
N VAL A 142 11.06 19.63 -8.25
CA VAL A 142 12.26 20.24 -8.84
C VAL A 142 12.03 20.60 -10.30
N GLY A 143 11.39 19.72 -11.09
CA GLY A 143 11.12 19.98 -12.52
C GLY A 143 10.16 21.15 -12.78
N SER A 144 9.25 21.45 -11.85
CA SER A 144 8.21 22.48 -12.05
C SER A 144 8.62 23.91 -11.64
N GLY A 145 9.80 24.10 -11.04
CA GLY A 145 10.20 25.42 -10.52
C GLY A 145 11.58 25.52 -9.89
N GLY A 146 12.44 24.51 -10.07
CA GLY A 146 13.72 24.41 -9.38
C GLY A 146 13.58 24.05 -7.90
N GLY A 147 14.70 23.69 -7.29
CA GLY A 147 14.86 23.48 -5.87
C GLY A 147 15.41 24.72 -5.14
N PRO A 148 15.81 24.57 -3.85
CA PRO A 148 16.45 25.65 -3.10
C PRO A 148 17.71 26.17 -3.83
N GLY A 149 18.00 27.46 -3.72
CA GLY A 149 19.10 28.07 -4.47
C GLY A 149 18.92 28.06 -5.99
N SER A 150 17.71 27.77 -6.50
CA SER A 150 17.45 27.52 -7.93
C SER A 150 18.20 26.31 -8.51
N CYS A 151 18.56 25.32 -7.67
CA CYS A 151 19.12 24.06 -8.15
C CYS A 151 18.14 23.37 -9.11
N LYS A 152 18.64 22.75 -10.17
CA LYS A 152 17.81 22.13 -11.21
C LYS A 152 17.94 20.61 -11.29
N SER A 153 18.93 20.06 -10.60
CA SER A 153 19.21 18.62 -10.53
C SER A 153 19.36 18.17 -9.09
N LEU A 154 19.24 16.86 -8.86
CA LEU A 154 19.56 16.24 -7.58
C LEU A 154 20.97 16.64 -7.12
N GLU A 155 21.97 16.50 -8.00
CA GLU A 155 23.35 16.82 -7.67
C GLU A 155 23.55 18.31 -7.31
N GLN A 156 22.88 19.23 -8.01
CA GLN A 156 22.94 20.66 -7.66
C GLN A 156 22.26 20.95 -6.32
N CYS A 157 21.13 20.30 -6.06
CA CYS A 157 20.39 20.47 -4.81
C CYS A 157 21.15 19.88 -3.63
N ASP A 158 21.78 18.72 -3.79
CA ASP A 158 22.63 18.09 -2.79
C ASP A 158 23.81 19.01 -2.44
N ARG A 159 24.56 19.47 -3.45
CA ARG A 159 25.67 20.41 -3.21
C ARG A 159 25.23 21.72 -2.56
N TYR A 160 24.04 22.23 -2.90
CA TYR A 160 23.50 23.45 -2.30
C TYR A 160 23.09 23.22 -0.84
N CYS A 161 22.42 22.10 -0.55
CA CYS A 161 21.90 21.77 0.77
C CYS A 161 22.94 21.15 1.72
N ASP A 162 24.06 20.65 1.19
CA ASP A 162 25.23 20.23 1.97
C ASP A 162 25.94 21.42 2.65
N ASP A 163 25.74 22.64 2.15
CA ASP A 163 26.20 23.84 2.85
C ASP A 163 25.28 24.14 4.05
N SER A 164 25.86 24.10 5.25
CA SER A 164 25.12 24.34 6.50
C SER A 164 24.48 25.73 6.58
N SER A 165 24.96 26.70 5.80
CA SER A 165 24.34 28.03 5.69
C SER A 165 22.99 28.01 4.95
N HIS A 166 22.73 26.99 4.13
CA HIS A 166 21.50 26.81 3.35
C HIS A 166 20.51 25.84 3.99
N THR A 167 20.86 25.19 5.10
CA THR A 167 20.02 24.14 5.71
C THR A 167 18.58 24.58 6.00
N ASN A 168 18.33 25.79 6.50
CA ASN A 168 16.95 26.25 6.77
C ASN A 168 16.16 26.44 5.48
N GLU A 169 16.76 27.03 4.45
CA GLU A 169 16.11 27.20 3.15
C GLU A 169 15.74 25.85 2.55
N CYS A 170 16.64 24.86 2.62
CA CYS A 170 16.38 23.51 2.14
C CYS A 170 15.26 22.82 2.92
N LEU A 171 15.25 22.89 4.25
CA LEU A 171 14.18 22.31 5.08
C LEU A 171 12.82 23.00 4.85
N ASP A 172 12.83 24.32 4.65
CA ASP A 172 11.62 25.08 4.35
C ASP A 172 11.09 24.74 2.96
N TYR A 173 11.98 24.51 1.97
CA TYR A 173 11.60 24.01 0.66
C TYR A 173 10.94 22.63 0.77
N VAL A 174 11.55 21.70 1.50
CA VAL A 174 11.01 20.35 1.75
C VAL A 174 9.61 20.42 2.35
N GLY A 175 9.39 21.27 3.36
CA GLY A 175 8.07 21.47 3.95
C GLY A 175 7.08 22.11 2.98
N LYS A 176 7.49 23.15 2.25
CA LYS A 176 6.63 23.85 1.27
C LYS A 176 6.18 22.93 0.14
N LYS A 177 7.01 21.96 -0.24
CA LYS A 177 6.74 20.99 -1.30
C LYS A 177 6.13 19.68 -0.81
N ASP A 178 5.89 19.55 0.50
CA ASP A 178 5.38 18.32 1.13
C ASP A 178 6.21 17.09 0.74
N LEU A 179 7.54 17.28 0.70
CA LEU A 179 8.49 16.22 0.35
C LEU A 179 8.81 15.33 1.55
N LEU A 180 8.55 15.78 2.78
CA LEU A 180 8.60 14.94 3.97
C LEU A 180 7.36 15.19 4.82
N PRO A 181 6.76 14.14 5.42
CA PRO A 181 5.71 14.32 6.41
C PRO A 181 6.15 15.31 7.49
N ASN A 182 5.23 16.18 7.93
CA ASN A 182 5.54 17.25 8.89
C ASN A 182 6.22 16.76 10.17
N GLU A 183 5.84 15.58 10.66
CA GLU A 183 6.49 14.98 11.83
C GLU A 183 7.98 14.71 11.57
N GLU A 184 8.30 14.08 10.44
CA GLU A 184 9.69 13.76 10.06
C GLU A 184 10.49 15.03 9.77
N LEU A 185 9.90 16.01 9.07
CA LEU A 185 10.54 17.31 8.84
C LEU A 185 10.88 18.03 10.16
N ASN A 186 9.99 17.98 11.15
CA ASN A 186 10.25 18.57 12.46
C ASN A 186 11.41 17.88 13.18
N ARG A 187 11.54 16.55 13.06
CA ARG A 187 12.68 15.81 13.60
C ARG A 187 13.99 16.18 12.92
N VAL A 188 14.01 16.27 11.59
CA VAL A 188 15.21 16.71 10.84
C VAL A 188 15.61 18.15 11.22
N ARG A 189 14.64 19.05 11.44
CA ARG A 189 14.90 20.40 11.95
C ARG A 189 15.58 20.40 13.32
N LYS A 190 15.26 19.45 14.20
CA LYS A 190 15.93 19.32 15.52
C LYS A 190 17.40 18.94 15.38
N VAL A 191 17.73 18.05 14.46
CA VAL A 191 19.12 17.69 14.16
C VAL A 191 19.87 18.90 13.61
N ALA A 192 19.32 19.57 12.59
CA ALA A 192 19.91 20.78 12.00
C ALA A 192 20.17 21.88 13.05
N GLU A 193 19.25 22.06 13.99
CA GLU A 193 19.43 23.01 15.09
C GLU A 193 20.56 22.57 16.05
N GLY A 194 20.67 21.28 16.35
CA GLY A 194 21.77 20.75 17.15
C GLY A 194 23.15 21.03 16.54
N PHE A 195 23.29 20.90 15.23
CA PHE A 195 24.51 21.30 14.49
C PHE A 195 24.83 22.79 14.68
N ARG A 196 23.84 23.67 14.56
CA ARG A 196 24.03 25.13 14.72
C ARG A 196 24.40 25.53 16.14
N GLN A 197 23.86 24.83 17.12
CA GLN A 197 24.17 25.04 18.53
C GLN A 197 25.56 24.49 18.91
N GLY A 198 26.27 23.85 17.98
CA GLY A 198 27.58 23.24 18.24
C GLY A 198 27.47 22.05 19.19
N ILE A 199 26.30 21.39 19.25
CA ILE A 199 26.16 20.15 20.00
C ILE A 199 27.03 19.11 19.32
N GLU A 200 28.00 18.58 20.07
CA GLU A 200 28.93 17.56 19.61
C GLU A 200 28.17 16.39 18.98
N THR A 201 28.50 16.14 17.71
CA THR A 201 27.87 15.12 16.86
C THR A 201 28.54 13.76 17.04
N PRO A 202 27.81 12.66 16.78
CA PRO A 202 28.38 11.32 16.85
C PRO A 202 29.60 11.19 15.94
N GLY A 203 30.70 10.63 16.45
CA GLY A 203 31.95 10.48 15.69
C GLY A 203 32.52 11.80 15.14
N HIS A 204 32.10 12.95 15.68
CA HIS A 204 32.41 14.29 15.16
C HIS A 204 32.06 14.50 13.68
N CYS A 205 31.04 13.80 13.18
CA CYS A 205 30.57 13.94 11.81
C CYS A 205 30.09 15.38 11.54
N ARG A 206 30.40 15.89 10.35
CA ARG A 206 30.17 17.31 10.01
C ARG A 206 29.05 17.57 9.01
N ASP A 207 28.58 16.51 8.36
CA ASP A 207 27.54 16.55 7.34
C ASP A 207 26.69 15.28 7.41
N TYR A 208 25.59 15.27 6.63
CA TYR A 208 24.68 14.14 6.58
C TYR A 208 25.38 12.83 6.19
N THR A 209 26.23 12.86 5.17
CA THR A 209 26.91 11.67 4.65
C THR A 209 27.81 11.02 5.70
N GLN A 210 28.62 11.83 6.39
CA GLN A 210 29.49 11.37 7.47
C GLN A 210 28.68 10.82 8.65
N CYS A 211 27.63 11.52 9.06
CA CYS A 211 26.82 11.08 10.19
C CYS A 211 26.03 9.82 9.86
N HIS A 212 25.49 9.73 8.65
CA HIS A 212 24.78 8.55 8.18
C HIS A 212 25.71 7.35 8.11
N ALA A 213 26.90 7.49 7.53
CA ALA A 213 27.90 6.42 7.48
C ALA A 213 28.25 5.94 8.90
N TYR A 214 28.56 6.88 9.80
CA TYR A 214 28.90 6.58 11.19
C TYR A 214 27.74 5.88 11.93
N CYS A 215 26.53 6.44 11.89
CA CYS A 215 25.36 5.92 12.60
C CYS A 215 24.79 4.63 12.02
N SER A 216 25.11 4.31 10.77
CA SER A 216 24.72 3.05 10.13
C SER A 216 25.57 1.87 10.59
N GLU A 217 26.71 2.13 11.26
CA GLU A 217 27.49 1.06 11.88
C GLU A 217 26.83 0.63 13.21
N PRO A 218 26.56 -0.68 13.42
CA PRO A 218 25.91 -1.18 14.63
C PRO A 218 26.62 -0.83 15.94
N GLY A 219 27.95 -0.62 15.89
CA GLY A 219 28.74 -0.20 17.03
C GLY A 219 28.48 1.23 17.49
N HIS A 220 27.90 2.06 16.62
CA HIS A 220 27.73 3.51 16.84
C HIS A 220 26.27 3.92 17.09
N ILE A 221 25.32 2.99 16.93
CA ILE A 221 23.89 3.27 17.07
C ILE A 221 23.52 3.88 18.44
N ASN A 222 24.17 3.45 19.53
CA ASN A 222 23.93 4.00 20.87
C ASN A 222 24.36 5.46 21.01
N GLU A 223 25.47 5.84 20.40
CA GLU A 223 25.97 7.21 20.37
C GLU A 223 25.01 8.10 19.57
N CYS A 224 24.58 7.62 18.40
CA CYS A 224 23.64 8.32 17.54
C CYS A 224 22.26 8.49 18.18
N THR A 225 21.76 7.46 18.86
CA THR A 225 20.49 7.55 19.60
C THR A 225 20.58 8.50 20.79
N THR A 226 21.74 8.54 21.46
CA THR A 226 21.99 9.49 22.54
C THR A 226 22.01 10.92 22.02
N TYR A 227 22.68 11.18 20.91
CA TYR A 227 22.65 12.48 20.25
C TYR A 227 21.24 12.86 19.81
N GLY A 228 20.52 11.95 19.12
CA GLY A 228 19.14 12.17 18.70
C GLY A 228 18.22 12.53 19.87
N SER A 229 18.36 11.85 21.01
CA SER A 229 17.62 12.18 22.23
C SER A 229 17.99 13.56 22.77
N LYS A 230 19.28 13.91 22.76
CA LYS A 230 19.80 15.19 23.26
C LYS A 230 19.31 16.38 22.43
N VAL A 231 19.23 16.24 21.10
CA VAL A 231 18.73 17.30 20.22
C VAL A 231 17.21 17.32 20.11
N GLY A 232 16.52 16.34 20.71
CA GLY A 232 15.06 16.22 20.66
C GLY A 232 14.53 15.64 19.35
N TYR A 233 15.34 14.86 18.64
CA TYR A 233 14.92 14.05 17.49
C TYR A 233 13.88 12.99 17.90
N PHE A 234 14.07 12.38 19.07
CA PHE A 234 13.11 11.47 19.69
C PHE A 234 12.31 12.17 20.79
N SER A 235 10.99 12.02 20.79
CA SER A 235 10.16 12.43 21.93
C SER A 235 10.32 11.46 23.11
N GLY A 236 9.90 11.83 24.32
CA GLY A 236 10.23 11.10 25.57
C GLY A 236 10.16 9.57 25.50
N GLU A 237 8.99 9.01 25.17
CA GLU A 237 8.81 7.56 25.03
C GLU A 237 9.61 6.99 23.86
N GLN A 238 9.59 7.66 22.70
CA GLN A 238 10.36 7.27 21.51
C GLN A 238 11.88 7.21 21.79
N ALA A 239 12.40 8.09 22.64
CA ALA A 239 13.81 8.09 23.03
C ALA A 239 14.15 6.84 23.85
N THR A 240 13.22 6.41 24.71
CA THR A 240 13.35 5.19 25.52
C THR A 240 13.32 3.96 24.64
N GLU A 241 12.38 3.88 23.70
CA GLU A 241 12.28 2.79 22.73
C GLU A 241 13.49 2.73 21.80
N ALA A 242 13.90 3.88 21.24
CA ALA A 242 15.09 3.97 20.39
C ALA A 242 16.34 3.47 21.12
N LYS A 243 16.47 3.77 22.42
CA LYS A 243 17.61 3.33 23.25
C LYS A 243 17.57 1.83 23.54
N LYS A 244 16.39 1.25 23.79
CA LYS A 244 16.20 -0.21 23.93
C LYS A 244 16.56 -0.93 22.62
N PHE A 245 16.07 -0.42 21.49
CA PHE A 245 16.37 -0.97 20.18
C PHE A 245 17.86 -0.88 19.84
N SER A 246 18.47 0.29 20.04
CA SER A 246 19.92 0.53 19.82
C SER A 246 20.77 -0.43 20.65
N SER A 247 20.38 -0.67 21.91
CA SER A 247 21.07 -1.64 22.78
C SER A 247 20.95 -3.06 22.22
N SER A 248 19.78 -3.44 21.70
CA SER A 248 19.57 -4.77 21.11
C SER A 248 20.40 -4.99 19.86
N VAL A 249 20.50 -3.97 18.99
CA VAL A 249 21.33 -4.00 17.78
C VAL A 249 22.81 -4.12 18.15
N SER A 250 23.31 -3.29 19.08
CA SER A 250 24.72 -3.35 19.49
C SER A 250 25.09 -4.67 20.19
N GLN A 251 24.14 -5.31 20.88
CA GLN A 251 24.34 -6.61 21.53
C GLN A 251 24.12 -7.79 20.57
N GLY A 252 23.66 -7.54 19.33
CA GLY A 252 23.33 -8.60 18.37
C GLY A 252 22.11 -9.44 18.77
N THR A 253 21.23 -8.91 19.62
CA THR A 253 20.01 -9.58 20.10
C THR A 253 18.76 -9.19 19.30
N SER A 254 18.91 -8.32 18.30
CA SER A 254 17.85 -7.99 17.35
C SER A 254 17.41 -9.23 16.55
N PRO A 255 16.13 -9.30 16.12
CA PRO A 255 15.60 -10.48 15.44
C PRO A 255 16.32 -10.70 14.11
N GLY A 256 16.90 -11.89 13.92
CA GLY A 256 17.69 -12.18 12.72
C GLY A 256 19.02 -11.43 12.63
N GLY A 257 19.45 -10.74 13.69
CA GLY A 257 20.65 -9.91 13.68
C GLY A 257 20.54 -8.66 12.81
N CYS A 258 19.30 -8.20 12.53
CA CYS A 258 19.05 -6.98 11.77
C CYS A 258 19.68 -5.76 12.44
N LYS A 259 20.19 -4.83 11.63
CA LYS A 259 20.98 -3.68 12.09
C LYS A 259 20.22 -2.35 11.97
N SER A 260 19.16 -2.32 11.18
CA SER A 260 18.29 -1.16 11.02
C SER A 260 16.82 -1.55 11.18
N LYS A 261 15.96 -0.54 11.33
CA LYS A 261 14.51 -0.73 11.36
C LYS A 261 14.03 -1.44 10.09
N GLU A 262 14.49 -1.00 8.92
CA GLU A 262 14.10 -1.54 7.63
C GLU A 262 14.52 -3.00 7.47
N GLU A 263 15.74 -3.36 7.89
CA GLU A 263 16.20 -4.75 7.89
C GLU A 263 15.35 -5.61 8.83
N CYS A 264 15.02 -5.11 10.03
CA CYS A 264 14.17 -5.82 10.98
C CYS A 264 12.74 -5.98 10.44
N GLU A 265 12.18 -4.95 9.81
CA GLU A 265 10.85 -5.00 9.19
C GLU A 265 10.82 -6.01 8.05
N GLN A 266 11.83 -6.03 7.18
CA GLN A 266 11.94 -7.03 6.11
C GLN A 266 12.07 -8.46 6.68
N TYR A 267 12.91 -8.63 7.70
CA TYR A 267 13.06 -9.91 8.38
C TYR A 267 11.72 -10.36 9.01
N CYS A 268 11.03 -9.46 9.73
CA CYS A 268 9.78 -9.76 10.42
C CYS A 268 8.55 -9.84 9.51
N ALA A 269 8.60 -9.23 8.32
CA ALA A 269 7.55 -9.36 7.31
C ALA A 269 7.46 -10.79 6.77
N ASN A 270 8.56 -11.54 6.81
CA ASN A 270 8.53 -12.95 6.46
C ASN A 270 7.71 -13.75 7.48
N ALA A 271 6.67 -14.43 6.99
CA ALA A 271 5.79 -15.27 7.81
C ALA A 271 6.55 -16.32 8.64
N THR A 272 7.69 -16.82 8.16
CA THR A 272 8.52 -17.80 8.88
C THR A 272 9.31 -17.20 10.05
N HIS A 273 9.33 -15.88 10.19
CA HIS A 273 10.10 -15.16 11.22
C HIS A 273 9.20 -14.47 12.26
N LYS A 274 7.88 -14.53 12.08
CA LYS A 274 6.88 -13.89 12.95
C LYS A 274 7.03 -14.27 14.42
N GLU A 275 7.25 -15.55 14.72
CA GLU A 275 7.43 -16.02 16.11
C GLU A 275 8.65 -15.38 16.77
N LYS A 276 9.82 -15.40 16.11
CA LYS A 276 11.05 -14.79 16.61
C LYS A 276 10.89 -13.28 16.82
N CYS A 277 10.19 -12.60 15.91
CA CYS A 277 9.94 -11.18 16.03
C CYS A 277 8.95 -10.86 17.16
N SER A 278 7.92 -11.68 17.33
CA SER A 278 6.97 -11.58 18.44
C SER A 278 7.67 -11.80 19.78
N ASP A 279 8.54 -12.81 19.89
CA ASP A 279 9.32 -13.09 21.09
C ASP A 279 10.27 -11.94 21.43
N PHE A 280 10.97 -11.42 20.43
CA PHE A 280 11.82 -10.25 20.60
C PHE A 280 11.00 -9.05 21.10
N ALA A 281 9.91 -8.71 20.40
CA ALA A 281 9.06 -7.58 20.77
C ALA A 281 8.50 -7.72 22.19
N GLN A 282 8.06 -8.91 22.56
CA GLN A 282 7.60 -9.22 23.92
C GLN A 282 8.73 -9.07 24.95
N SER A 283 9.91 -9.62 24.68
CA SER A 283 11.06 -9.56 25.60
C SER A 283 11.55 -8.13 25.87
N GLN A 284 11.42 -7.24 24.88
CA GLN A 284 11.79 -5.83 24.99
C GLN A 284 10.65 -4.95 25.55
N GLY A 285 9.48 -5.55 25.77
CA GLY A 285 8.28 -4.87 26.25
C GLY A 285 7.59 -3.99 25.21
N TYR A 286 7.84 -4.21 23.91
CA TYR A 286 7.09 -3.59 22.81
C TYR A 286 5.75 -4.25 22.57
N LEU A 287 5.58 -5.49 23.04
CA LEU A 287 4.39 -6.29 22.84
C LEU A 287 3.95 -6.90 24.17
N SER A 288 2.64 -6.84 24.45
CA SER A 288 2.08 -7.55 25.60
C SER A 288 2.20 -9.06 25.40
N LYS A 289 2.08 -9.84 26.48
CA LYS A 289 2.08 -11.30 26.37
C LYS A 289 0.88 -11.78 25.56
N GLU A 290 -0.26 -11.15 25.76
CA GLU A 290 -1.52 -11.46 25.10
C GLU A 290 -1.42 -11.18 23.59
N ASP A 291 -0.85 -10.04 23.20
CA ASP A 291 -0.66 -9.71 21.78
C ASP A 291 0.41 -10.61 21.14
N ALA A 292 1.46 -10.98 21.86
CA ALA A 292 2.47 -11.94 21.38
C ALA A 292 1.87 -13.32 21.11
N GLU A 293 1.03 -13.81 22.03
CA GLU A 293 0.28 -15.06 21.86
C GLU A 293 -0.70 -14.97 20.68
N ALA A 294 -1.36 -13.84 20.49
CA ALA A 294 -2.23 -13.60 19.34
C ALA A 294 -1.46 -13.60 18.01
N ILE A 295 -0.28 -12.96 17.93
CA ILE A 295 0.57 -12.97 16.73
C ILE A 295 1.02 -14.40 16.40
N LYS A 296 1.43 -15.18 17.42
CA LYS A 296 1.82 -16.59 17.23
C LYS A 296 0.65 -17.45 16.76
N LYS A 297 -0.54 -17.23 17.31
CA LYS A 297 -1.73 -18.05 17.00
C LYS A 297 -2.36 -17.71 15.65
N TYR A 298 -2.36 -16.43 15.26
CA TYR A 298 -3.10 -15.94 14.09
C TYR A 298 -2.19 -15.39 12.97
N GLY A 299 -0.88 -15.48 13.14
CA GLY A 299 0.09 -15.03 12.14
C GLY A 299 0.18 -13.51 12.01
N GLY A 300 -0.24 -12.74 13.02
CA GLY A 300 -0.04 -11.28 13.09
C GLY A 300 -0.79 -10.44 12.04
N ALA A 301 -1.70 -11.04 11.26
CA ALA A 301 -2.61 -10.33 10.38
C ALA A 301 -4.05 -10.67 10.79
N GLY A 302 -4.88 -9.65 10.95
CA GLY A 302 -6.30 -9.80 11.25
C GLY A 302 -7.18 -9.88 10.00
N PRO A 303 -8.51 -9.82 10.15
CA PRO A 303 -9.44 -9.87 9.03
C PRO A 303 -9.16 -8.73 8.03
N GLY A 304 -9.20 -9.05 6.73
CA GLY A 304 -8.86 -8.08 5.68
C GLY A 304 -7.37 -7.74 5.55
N GLY A 305 -6.50 -8.45 6.26
CA GLY A 305 -5.05 -8.22 6.22
C GLY A 305 -4.56 -7.08 7.11
N CYS A 306 -5.41 -6.59 8.03
CA CYS A 306 -5.05 -5.55 8.98
C CYS A 306 -3.85 -5.98 9.85
N LYS A 307 -2.92 -5.05 10.13
CA LYS A 307 -1.64 -5.34 10.79
C LYS A 307 -1.53 -4.75 12.19
N SER A 308 -2.52 -3.98 12.62
CA SER A 308 -2.58 -3.39 13.97
C SER A 308 -3.99 -3.46 14.54
N LYS A 309 -4.10 -3.36 15.87
CA LYS A 309 -5.42 -3.31 16.55
C LYS A 309 -6.31 -2.20 15.99
N VAL A 310 -5.77 -1.00 15.79
CA VAL A 310 -6.52 0.15 15.26
C VAL A 310 -7.01 -0.10 13.84
N GLU A 311 -6.15 -0.68 12.99
CA GLU A 311 -6.52 -1.02 11.62
C GLU A 311 -7.58 -2.12 11.57
N CYS A 312 -7.47 -3.13 12.44
CA CYS A 312 -8.45 -4.21 12.54
C CYS A 312 -9.79 -3.74 13.11
N GLU A 313 -9.77 -2.85 14.11
CA GLU A 313 -10.98 -2.21 14.64
C GLU A 313 -11.65 -1.36 13.56
N ALA A 314 -10.90 -0.53 12.84
CA ALA A 314 -11.44 0.27 11.74
C ALA A 314 -12.01 -0.61 10.62
N TYR A 315 -11.30 -1.69 10.25
CA TYR A 315 -11.77 -2.66 9.28
C TYR A 315 -13.08 -3.33 9.74
N CYS A 316 -13.15 -3.81 10.98
CA CYS A 316 -14.33 -4.51 11.51
C CYS A 316 -15.50 -3.60 11.87
N ASN A 317 -15.26 -2.33 12.16
CA ASN A 317 -16.31 -1.33 12.39
C ASN A 317 -17.02 -0.93 11.09
N ASN A 318 -16.46 -1.25 9.92
CA ASN A 318 -17.17 -1.12 8.65
C ASN A 318 -18.23 -2.25 8.53
N PRO A 319 -19.53 -1.93 8.41
CA PRO A 319 -20.59 -2.94 8.30
C PRO A 319 -20.37 -3.94 7.16
N SER A 320 -19.72 -3.51 6.07
CA SER A 320 -19.43 -4.36 4.90
C SER A 320 -18.43 -5.48 5.21
N ASN A 321 -17.64 -5.32 6.27
CA ASN A 321 -16.55 -6.22 6.65
C ASN A 321 -16.89 -7.10 7.86
N GLN A 322 -18.07 -6.90 8.49
CA GLN A 322 -18.45 -7.62 9.70
C GLN A 322 -18.45 -9.14 9.50
N ASN A 323 -18.95 -9.62 8.35
CA ASN A 323 -18.92 -11.05 8.05
C ASN A 323 -17.49 -11.60 7.97
N ALA A 324 -16.56 -10.86 7.36
CA ALA A 324 -15.15 -11.27 7.31
C ALA A 324 -14.53 -11.30 8.73
N CYS A 325 -14.88 -10.36 9.60
CA CYS A 325 -14.42 -10.33 10.98
C CYS A 325 -15.02 -11.46 11.84
N LEU A 326 -16.32 -11.73 11.69
CA LEU A 326 -16.99 -12.85 12.37
C LEU A 326 -16.46 -14.19 11.90
N GLN A 327 -16.23 -14.35 10.60
CA GLN A 327 -15.63 -15.53 10.02
C GLN A 327 -14.21 -15.73 10.55
N PHE A 328 -13.37 -14.68 10.50
CA PHE A 328 -12.03 -14.72 11.07
C PHE A 328 -12.06 -15.11 12.56
N ALA A 329 -12.95 -14.51 13.35
CA ALA A 329 -13.07 -14.84 14.77
C ALA A 329 -13.46 -16.30 14.99
N LYS A 330 -14.42 -16.82 14.21
CA LYS A 330 -14.86 -18.22 14.27
C LYS A 330 -13.74 -19.20 13.89
N GLU A 331 -13.06 -18.95 12.78
CA GLU A 331 -11.96 -19.79 12.27
C GLU A 331 -10.77 -19.83 13.24
N ASN A 332 -10.56 -18.74 13.97
CA ASN A 332 -9.44 -18.59 14.90
C ASN A 332 -9.83 -18.88 16.36
N GLY A 333 -11.10 -19.25 16.62
CA GLY A 333 -11.60 -19.51 17.97
C GLY A 333 -11.49 -18.29 18.89
N ILE A 334 -11.59 -17.09 18.33
CA ILE A 334 -11.68 -15.83 19.08
C ILE A 334 -13.13 -15.71 19.55
N SER A 335 -13.31 -15.71 20.86
CA SER A 335 -14.62 -15.43 21.46
C SER A 335 -14.95 -13.96 21.26
N VAL A 336 -15.80 -13.68 20.27
CA VAL A 336 -16.42 -12.36 20.11
C VAL A 336 -17.58 -12.28 21.10
N SER A 337 -17.42 -11.49 22.15
CA SER A 337 -18.53 -11.15 23.06
C SER A 337 -19.43 -10.14 22.34
N PHE A 338 -20.35 -10.67 21.54
CA PHE A 338 -21.42 -9.87 20.97
C PHE A 338 -22.42 -9.56 22.09
N ASN A 339 -22.70 -8.28 22.32
CA ASN A 339 -23.75 -7.84 23.22
C ASN A 339 -24.64 -6.89 22.41
N GLY A 340 -25.76 -7.42 21.94
CA GLY A 340 -26.79 -6.63 21.28
C GLY A 340 -27.74 -5.98 22.28
N PRO A 341 -28.77 -5.27 21.78
CA PRO A 341 -29.76 -4.61 22.62
C PRO A 341 -30.40 -5.58 23.62
N GLY A 342 -30.53 -5.14 24.87
CA GLY A 342 -31.02 -6.00 25.95
C GLY A 342 -30.06 -7.07 26.45
N GLY A 343 -28.79 -7.06 26.03
CA GLY A 343 -27.77 -8.03 26.47
C GLY A 343 -27.84 -9.37 25.76
N CYS A 344 -28.51 -9.43 24.60
CA CYS A 344 -28.52 -10.63 23.76
C CYS A 344 -27.12 -10.90 23.18
N SER A 345 -26.74 -12.17 23.04
CA SER A 345 -25.39 -12.57 22.63
C SER A 345 -25.35 -13.44 21.37
N ASP A 346 -26.49 -13.63 20.73
CA ASP A 346 -26.63 -14.38 19.48
C ASP A 346 -27.80 -13.83 18.64
N GLU A 347 -27.82 -14.17 17.36
CA GLU A 347 -28.82 -13.68 16.40
C GLU A 347 -30.26 -14.01 16.83
N ALA A 348 -30.49 -15.21 17.37
CA ALA A 348 -31.83 -15.65 17.76
C ALA A 348 -32.33 -14.88 18.98
N SER A 349 -31.49 -14.73 20.01
CA SER A 349 -31.83 -13.96 21.21
C SER A 349 -31.99 -12.47 20.92
N CYS A 350 -31.18 -11.90 20.02
CA CYS A 350 -31.36 -10.51 19.60
C CYS A 350 -32.60 -10.29 18.75
N THR A 351 -32.91 -11.22 17.85
CA THR A 351 -34.15 -11.20 17.06
C THR A 351 -35.37 -11.28 17.96
N GLU A 352 -35.36 -12.16 18.96
CA GLU A 352 -36.46 -12.28 19.92
C GLU A 352 -36.59 -11.03 20.81
N TYR A 353 -35.47 -10.50 21.29
CA TYR A 353 -35.46 -9.27 22.08
C TYR A 353 -36.05 -8.10 21.29
N CYS A 354 -35.60 -7.87 20.07
CA CYS A 354 -36.08 -6.74 19.26
C CYS A 354 -37.52 -6.91 18.78
N LYS A 355 -38.00 -8.15 18.59
CA LYS A 355 -39.43 -8.42 18.38
C LYS A 355 -40.29 -8.00 19.58
N LYS A 356 -39.80 -8.23 20.81
CA LYS A 356 -40.49 -7.85 22.04
C LYS A 356 -40.33 -6.36 22.38
N ASN A 357 -39.27 -5.71 21.89
CA ASN A 357 -38.92 -4.33 22.20
C ASN A 357 -38.72 -3.49 20.92
N PRO A 358 -39.76 -3.34 20.07
CA PRO A 358 -39.63 -2.64 18.78
C PRO A 358 -39.36 -1.13 18.92
N SER A 359 -39.64 -0.55 20.08
CA SER A 359 -39.38 0.85 20.39
C SER A 359 -37.98 1.11 20.95
N ASP A 360 -37.20 0.05 21.21
CA ASP A 360 -35.82 0.20 21.68
C ASP A 360 -34.96 0.83 20.57
N SER A 361 -34.20 1.87 20.94
CA SER A 361 -33.47 2.68 19.95
C SER A 361 -32.36 1.92 19.22
N GLU A 362 -31.78 0.89 19.85
CA GLU A 362 -30.79 0.01 19.23
C GLU A 362 -31.47 -1.05 18.35
N CYS A 363 -32.63 -1.57 18.74
CA CYS A 363 -33.46 -2.40 17.87
C CYS A 363 -33.96 -1.64 16.64
N GLN A 364 -34.33 -0.36 16.79
CA GLN A 364 -34.72 0.50 15.66
C GLN A 364 -33.53 0.76 14.70
N LYS A 365 -32.33 1.00 15.24
CA LYS A 365 -31.10 1.09 14.44
C LYS A 365 -30.78 -0.24 13.75
N MET A 366 -30.90 -1.36 14.45
CA MET A 366 -30.61 -2.68 13.90
C MET A 366 -31.61 -3.07 12.81
N MET A 367 -32.90 -2.78 13.01
CA MET A 367 -33.95 -3.01 12.00
C MET A 367 -33.83 -2.04 10.80
N SER A 368 -33.39 -0.80 11.00
CA SER A 368 -33.18 0.14 9.87
C SER A 368 -31.89 -0.11 9.10
N GLN A 369 -30.84 -0.60 9.75
CA GLN A 369 -29.53 -0.83 9.16
C GLN A 369 -29.37 -2.24 8.56
N TYR A 370 -30.03 -3.26 9.13
CA TYR A 370 -29.90 -4.67 8.73
C TYR A 370 -31.25 -5.35 8.41
N GLY A 371 -32.39 -4.71 8.69
CA GLY A 371 -33.73 -5.30 8.57
C GLY A 371 -34.51 -4.94 7.29
N GLY A 372 -33.83 -4.60 6.19
CA GLY A 372 -34.47 -4.52 4.88
C GLY A 372 -34.50 -5.89 4.22
N MET A 373 -35.64 -6.59 4.25
CA MET A 373 -35.82 -7.87 3.54
C MET A 373 -35.65 -7.62 2.04
N LYS A 374 -34.51 -7.99 1.45
CA LYS A 374 -34.32 -7.97 -0.01
C LYS A 374 -34.88 -9.27 -0.58
N GLY A 375 -36.06 -9.21 -1.16
CA GLY A 375 -36.67 -10.35 -1.84
C GLY A 375 -36.39 -10.38 -3.35
N PRO A 376 -37.01 -11.33 -4.08
CA PRO A 376 -36.85 -11.49 -5.52
C PRO A 376 -37.08 -10.17 -6.25
N GLY A 377 -36.21 -9.85 -7.21
CA GLY A 377 -36.30 -8.58 -7.94
C GLY A 377 -35.92 -7.33 -7.15
N GLY A 378 -35.34 -7.48 -5.95
CA GLY A 378 -34.87 -6.35 -5.14
C GLY A 378 -35.97 -5.63 -4.34
N CYS A 379 -37.15 -6.26 -4.20
CA CYS A 379 -38.21 -5.76 -3.33
C CYS A 379 -37.72 -5.65 -1.88
N SER A 380 -38.20 -4.65 -1.14
CA SER A 380 -37.77 -4.34 0.23
C SER A 380 -38.88 -4.53 1.28
N ASP A 381 -40.06 -4.96 0.85
CA ASP A 381 -41.25 -5.15 1.68
C ASP A 381 -42.18 -6.24 1.08
N GLU A 382 -43.06 -6.80 1.90
CA GLU A 382 -43.92 -7.92 1.51
C GLU A 382 -44.86 -7.60 0.33
N ALA A 383 -45.36 -6.36 0.23
CA ALA A 383 -46.28 -5.98 -0.83
C ALA A 383 -45.55 -5.86 -2.18
N SER A 384 -44.38 -5.23 -2.20
CA SER A 384 -43.56 -5.14 -3.41
C SER A 384 -43.01 -6.50 -3.86
N CYS A 385 -42.68 -7.40 -2.92
CA CYS A 385 -42.27 -8.76 -3.24
C CYS A 385 -43.43 -9.60 -3.83
N LYS A 386 -44.64 -9.45 -3.31
CA LYS A 386 -45.83 -10.10 -3.88
C LYS A 386 -46.11 -9.60 -5.29
N GLU A 387 -46.07 -8.29 -5.51
CA GLU A 387 -46.30 -7.72 -6.85
C GLU A 387 -45.24 -8.20 -7.86
N TYR A 388 -43.97 -8.22 -7.46
CA TYR A 388 -42.88 -8.72 -8.31
C TYR A 388 -43.10 -10.20 -8.66
N CYS A 389 -43.40 -11.05 -7.68
CA CYS A 389 -43.57 -12.49 -7.91
C CYS A 389 -44.86 -12.82 -8.69
N MET A 390 -45.90 -11.99 -8.59
CA MET A 390 -47.09 -12.14 -9.44
C MET A 390 -46.80 -11.86 -10.92
N LYS A 391 -45.87 -10.94 -11.21
CA LYS A 391 -45.43 -10.62 -12.58
C LYS A 391 -44.34 -11.57 -13.10
N ASN A 392 -43.58 -12.21 -12.20
CA ASN A 392 -42.41 -13.03 -12.53
C ASN A 392 -42.54 -14.45 -11.95
N GLN A 393 -43.60 -15.17 -12.29
CA GLN A 393 -43.95 -16.47 -11.70
C GLN A 393 -42.95 -17.61 -12.02
N SER A 394 -42.16 -17.45 -13.09
CA SER A 394 -41.09 -18.38 -13.45
C SER A 394 -39.75 -18.08 -12.76
N ASP A 395 -39.68 -17.02 -11.95
CA ASP A 395 -38.49 -16.69 -11.16
C ASP A 395 -38.31 -17.75 -10.06
N GLY A 396 -37.14 -18.38 -10.04
CA GLY A 396 -36.84 -19.49 -9.13
C GLY A 396 -36.82 -19.09 -7.65
N GLU A 397 -36.58 -17.81 -7.32
CA GLU A 397 -36.68 -17.32 -5.94
C GLU A 397 -38.14 -17.09 -5.54
N CYS A 398 -38.98 -16.62 -6.47
CA CYS A 398 -40.43 -16.55 -6.26
C CYS A 398 -41.03 -17.94 -6.05
N GLN A 399 -40.56 -18.95 -6.78
CA GLN A 399 -41.00 -20.35 -6.58
C GLN A 399 -40.64 -20.89 -5.19
N LYS A 400 -39.42 -20.65 -4.72
CA LYS A 400 -38.99 -21.02 -3.36
C LYS A 400 -39.75 -20.27 -2.26
N MET A 401 -40.01 -18.98 -2.47
CA MET A 401 -40.83 -18.18 -1.57
C MET A 401 -42.27 -18.72 -1.47
N MET A 402 -42.82 -19.25 -2.56
CA MET A 402 -44.14 -19.89 -2.58
C MET A 402 -44.18 -21.24 -1.82
N GLU A 403 -43.10 -22.02 -1.84
CA GLU A 403 -43.01 -23.29 -1.10
C GLU A 403 -42.86 -23.10 0.42
N GLN A 404 -42.13 -22.05 0.85
CA GLN A 404 -41.78 -21.84 2.27
C GLN A 404 -42.94 -21.30 3.13
N TYR A 405 -43.91 -20.58 2.55
CA TYR A 405 -45.00 -19.91 3.29
C TYR A 405 -46.37 -20.60 3.20
N GLY A 406 -46.46 -21.81 2.63
CA GLY A 406 -47.55 -22.76 2.90
C GLY A 406 -49.00 -22.31 2.62
N GLY A 407 -49.21 -21.32 1.76
CA GLY A 407 -50.54 -20.85 1.36
C GLY A 407 -50.59 -20.57 -0.13
N GLY A 408 -51.55 -21.17 -0.85
CA GLY A 408 -51.78 -20.89 -2.26
C GLY A 408 -51.99 -19.40 -2.55
N MET A 409 -51.90 -19.01 -3.83
CA MET A 409 -52.03 -17.61 -4.27
C MET A 409 -53.13 -16.87 -3.49
N PRO A 410 -52.89 -15.64 -3.01
CA PRO A 410 -54.00 -14.80 -2.56
C PRO A 410 -54.94 -14.66 -3.76
N THR A 411 -56.16 -15.14 -3.60
CA THR A 411 -57.20 -15.05 -4.62
C THR A 411 -57.43 -13.59 -4.95
N GLY A 412 -57.31 -13.22 -6.22
CA GLY A 412 -57.69 -11.90 -6.69
C GLY A 412 -59.21 -11.73 -6.71
N PRO A 413 -59.71 -10.60 -7.26
CA PRO A 413 -61.12 -10.27 -7.29
C PRO A 413 -61.96 -11.45 -7.80
N GLY A 414 -62.96 -11.85 -7.03
CA GLY A 414 -63.84 -12.97 -7.40
C GLY A 414 -63.23 -14.37 -7.29
N GLY A 415 -62.10 -14.55 -6.58
CA GLY A 415 -61.52 -15.88 -6.34
C GLY A 415 -60.49 -16.33 -7.39
N CYS A 416 -60.09 -15.44 -8.31
CA CYS A 416 -59.16 -15.78 -9.39
C CYS A 416 -57.74 -16.05 -8.88
N THR A 417 -57.01 -16.95 -9.53
CA THR A 417 -55.65 -17.36 -9.14
C THR A 417 -54.64 -17.18 -10.28
N ASP A 418 -54.96 -16.35 -11.27
CA ASP A 418 -54.05 -15.98 -12.35
C ASP A 418 -54.50 -14.66 -12.98
N VAL A 419 -53.57 -13.97 -13.63
CA VAL A 419 -53.82 -12.63 -14.19
C VAL A 419 -54.91 -12.66 -15.27
N ALA A 420 -54.99 -13.72 -16.08
CA ALA A 420 -55.96 -13.79 -17.17
C ALA A 420 -57.40 -14.00 -16.64
N SER A 421 -57.56 -14.84 -15.61
CA SER A 421 -58.85 -15.04 -14.95
C SER A 421 -59.28 -13.82 -14.14
N CYS A 422 -58.36 -13.17 -13.41
CA CYS A 422 -58.66 -11.91 -12.70
C CYS A 422 -59.06 -10.79 -13.65
N THR A 423 -58.36 -10.70 -14.79
CA THR A 423 -58.69 -9.73 -15.84
C THR A 423 -60.07 -10.00 -16.45
N SER A 424 -60.41 -11.26 -16.69
CA SER A 424 -61.72 -11.65 -17.25
C SER A 424 -62.87 -11.41 -16.27
N TYR A 425 -62.64 -11.68 -14.98
CA TYR A 425 -63.59 -11.39 -13.91
C TYR A 425 -63.84 -9.88 -13.81
N CYS A 426 -62.80 -9.05 -13.76
CA CYS A 426 -62.95 -7.61 -13.64
C CYS A 426 -63.56 -6.94 -14.88
N LYS A 427 -63.36 -7.51 -16.07
CA LYS A 427 -64.11 -7.09 -17.28
C LYS A 427 -65.61 -7.31 -17.15
N SER A 428 -66.00 -8.41 -16.51
CA SER A 428 -67.41 -8.79 -16.33
C SER A 428 -68.04 -8.11 -15.11
N ASN A 429 -67.22 -7.66 -14.15
CA ASN A 429 -67.65 -7.05 -12.89
C ASN A 429 -66.97 -5.69 -12.64
N PRO A 430 -67.17 -4.68 -13.52
CA PRO A 430 -66.43 -3.41 -13.47
C PRO A 430 -66.78 -2.51 -12.27
N LYS A 431 -67.82 -2.84 -11.51
CA LYS A 431 -68.24 -2.12 -10.29
C LYS A 431 -67.72 -2.76 -9.00
N ASP A 432 -67.05 -3.91 -9.10
CA ASP A 432 -66.40 -4.54 -7.96
C ASP A 432 -65.25 -3.65 -7.47
N SER A 433 -65.28 -3.27 -6.19
CA SER A 433 -64.29 -2.37 -5.60
C SER A 433 -62.87 -2.92 -5.66
N GLU A 434 -62.70 -4.25 -5.73
CA GLU A 434 -61.38 -4.88 -5.81
C GLU A 434 -60.77 -4.80 -7.24
N CYS A 435 -61.58 -4.46 -8.25
CA CYS A 435 -61.17 -4.34 -9.65
C CYS A 435 -60.61 -2.96 -10.03
N ALA A 436 -60.57 -2.00 -9.09
CA ALA A 436 -60.11 -0.63 -9.33
C ALA A 436 -58.68 -0.55 -9.92
N GLN A 437 -57.79 -1.46 -9.51
CA GLN A 437 -56.41 -1.54 -9.99
C GLN A 437 -56.26 -2.10 -11.42
N TYR A 438 -57.30 -2.75 -11.96
CA TYR A 438 -57.29 -3.37 -13.30
C TYR A 438 -57.96 -2.49 -14.38
N ALA A 439 -58.58 -1.38 -13.98
CA ALA A 439 -59.31 -0.48 -14.87
C ALA A 439 -58.42 0.27 -15.88
N GLY A 440 -57.14 0.48 -15.56
CA GLY A 440 -56.21 1.25 -16.40
C GLY A 440 -55.72 0.56 -17.68
N GLN A 441 -55.98 -0.74 -17.86
CA GLN A 441 -55.36 -1.55 -18.92
C GLN A 441 -56.25 -1.79 -20.16
N TYR A 442 -57.52 -1.38 -20.14
CA TYR A 442 -58.45 -1.53 -21.27
C TYR A 442 -59.12 -0.21 -21.63
N GLY A 443 -58.54 0.49 -22.61
CA GLY A 443 -59.16 1.65 -23.24
C GLY A 443 -60.42 1.27 -24.02
N GLY A 444 -61.52 1.98 -23.77
CA GLY A 444 -62.75 1.97 -24.55
C GLY A 444 -63.65 3.12 -24.12
N GLY A 445 -63.63 4.23 -24.86
CA GLY A 445 -64.31 5.47 -24.51
C GLY A 445 -65.82 5.47 -24.75
N SER A 446 -66.49 6.45 -24.12
CA SER A 446 -67.76 7.00 -24.59
C SER A 446 -67.77 8.51 -24.38
N SER A 447 -67.66 9.23 -25.51
CA SER A 447 -68.37 10.46 -25.92
C SER A 447 -68.71 11.58 -24.92
N GLY A 448 -68.27 12.80 -25.27
CA GLY A 448 -68.87 14.10 -24.87
C GLY A 448 -67.80 15.14 -24.49
N GLU A 449 -67.17 15.82 -25.44
CA GLU A 449 -67.50 17.18 -25.95
C GLU A 449 -66.59 18.28 -25.37
N GLN A 450 -65.81 18.89 -26.28
CA GLN A 450 -65.32 20.28 -26.38
C GLN A 450 -64.99 21.08 -25.10
N ASP A 451 -63.75 21.55 -24.96
CA ASP A 451 -63.46 22.97 -25.27
C ASP A 451 -61.94 23.28 -25.33
N GLN A 452 -61.59 24.22 -26.19
CA GLN A 452 -60.25 24.75 -26.44
C GLN A 452 -59.88 25.82 -25.39
N GLY A 453 -58.62 25.88 -24.94
CA GLY A 453 -58.21 26.91 -24.00
C GLY A 453 -56.70 27.07 -23.77
N LYS A 454 -56.04 27.71 -24.74
CA LYS A 454 -54.84 28.59 -24.63
C LYS A 454 -53.72 28.28 -23.62
N GLN A 455 -52.53 28.05 -24.19
CA GLN A 455 -51.23 28.38 -23.59
C GLN A 455 -51.06 29.90 -23.44
N GLN A 456 -50.68 30.37 -22.25
CA GLN A 456 -49.80 31.52 -21.99
C GLN A 456 -48.95 31.16 -20.75
N ASN A 457 -47.64 30.95 -20.91
CA ASN A 457 -46.56 31.93 -20.82
C ASN A 457 -46.28 32.38 -19.37
N GLN A 458 -45.16 31.95 -18.79
CA GLN A 458 -44.06 32.83 -18.36
C GLN A 458 -43.01 32.10 -17.48
N GLN A 459 -41.77 32.47 -17.76
CA GLN A 459 -40.49 32.07 -17.20
C GLN A 459 -40.20 32.76 -15.84
N PRO A 460 -39.50 32.15 -14.87
CA PRO A 460 -39.02 32.85 -13.68
C PRO A 460 -37.61 33.44 -13.87
N GLN A 461 -37.45 34.70 -13.47
CA GLN A 461 -36.18 35.46 -13.40
C GLN A 461 -35.37 35.16 -12.13
N GLN A 462 -34.04 35.31 -12.24
CA GLN A 462 -33.07 35.28 -11.14
C GLN A 462 -33.19 36.52 -10.22
N PRO A 463 -32.83 36.43 -8.92
CA PRO A 463 -32.72 37.59 -8.04
C PRO A 463 -31.31 38.20 -7.98
N THR A 464 -31.31 39.53 -8.00
CA THR A 464 -30.20 40.47 -7.83
C THR A 464 -29.79 40.65 -6.36
N GLN A 465 -28.49 40.89 -6.14
CA GLN A 465 -27.89 41.38 -4.90
C GLN A 465 -28.19 42.88 -4.65
N SER A 466 -28.21 43.28 -3.38
CA SER A 466 -28.04 44.68 -2.94
C SER A 466 -27.69 44.76 -1.44
N PRO A 467 -27.14 45.91 -0.97
CA PRO A 467 -25.91 45.92 -0.17
C PRO A 467 -26.08 46.48 1.25
N GLN A 468 -25.06 46.26 2.08
CA GLN A 468 -24.55 47.24 3.05
C GLN A 468 -23.11 46.90 3.45
#